data_AF-A0A9D1IQB3-F1
#
_entry.id   AF-A0A9D1IQB3-F1
#
_cell.length_a   1.000
_cell.length_b   1.000
_cell.length_c   1.000
_cell.angle_alpha   90.00
_cell.angle_beta   90.00
_cell.angle_gamma   90.00
#
_symmetry.space_group_name_H-M   'P 1'
#
loop_
_entity.id
_entity.type
_entity.pdbx_description
1 polymer ?
#
loop_
_entity_poly.entity_id
_entity_poly.type
_entity_poly.pdbx_seq_one_letter_code
_entity_poly.pdbx_strand_id
1 'polypeptide(L)'
;TRVPADDEELRFLLSSMEGILNRPVNSTDIQEVIQIYESYRLPADVIIMAMQFCAGQGHSDIRYIKKVCYHWYQRGINDHHKADEYLQQLAKRMSLEGQIKALFGANQRQLIPNEQECLDRWLDMGYDMDVFRLAYERTVKHTGKPAIAYANRILQNWKQKGYRTLQDIQTGEPERGSSNASKGRASYDLDSLDRFWDEVPDYPAKGGNEL
;
A
#
# COMPACT_ATOMS: atom_id res chain seq x y z
N THR A 1 34.61 7.11 -18.33
CA THR A 1 35.25 6.38 -17.22
C THR A 1 35.32 4.93 -17.64
N ARG A 2 36.50 4.32 -17.65
CA ARG A 2 36.72 2.96 -18.19
C ARG A 2 36.36 1.97 -17.07
N VAL A 3 35.29 1.20 -17.27
CA VAL A 3 34.91 0.09 -16.38
C VAL A 3 36.14 -0.81 -16.19
N PRO A 4 36.61 -1.05 -14.95
CA PRO A 4 37.74 -1.94 -14.72
C PRO A 4 37.40 -3.34 -15.25
N ALA A 5 38.34 -3.95 -15.98
CA ALA A 5 38.14 -5.22 -16.65
C ALA A 5 37.94 -6.43 -15.69
N ASP A 6 37.85 -6.19 -14.38
CA ASP A 6 37.72 -7.22 -13.34
C ASP A 6 36.42 -7.09 -12.53
N ASP A 7 35.49 -6.22 -12.95
CA ASP A 7 34.18 -6.10 -12.29
C ASP A 7 33.23 -7.22 -12.74
N GLU A 8 33.35 -8.37 -12.09
CA GLU A 8 32.53 -9.56 -12.34
C GLU A 8 31.05 -9.31 -12.04
N GLU A 9 30.75 -8.50 -11.01
CA GLU A 9 29.38 -8.13 -10.63
C GLU A 9 28.71 -7.30 -11.73
N LEU A 10 29.39 -6.28 -12.24
CA LEU A 10 28.86 -5.45 -13.32
C LEU A 10 28.70 -6.26 -14.61
N ARG A 11 29.63 -7.17 -14.92
CA ARG A 11 29.48 -8.08 -16.07
C ARG A 11 28.25 -8.96 -15.93
N PHE A 12 28.05 -9.56 -14.75
CA PHE A 12 26.88 -10.39 -14.47
C PHE A 12 25.59 -9.59 -14.60
N LEU A 13 25.55 -8.38 -14.03
CA LEU A 13 24.44 -7.43 -14.16
C LEU A 13 24.10 -7.16 -15.63
N LEU A 14 25.07 -6.73 -16.43
CA LEU A 14 24.87 -6.41 -17.85
C LEU A 14 24.39 -7.63 -18.65
N SER A 15 24.95 -8.82 -18.37
CA SER A 15 24.55 -10.07 -19.05
C SER A 15 23.12 -10.52 -18.69
N SER A 16 22.63 -10.15 -17.51
CA SER A 16 21.30 -10.53 -17.02
C SER A 16 20.18 -9.65 -17.58
N MET A 17 20.51 -8.44 -18.06
CA MET A 17 19.52 -7.43 -18.46
C MET A 17 18.54 -7.92 -19.53
N GLU A 18 19.02 -8.53 -20.62
CA GLU A 18 18.15 -8.96 -21.72
C GLU A 18 17.12 -10.00 -21.28
N GLY A 19 17.54 -10.94 -20.44
CA GLY A 19 16.66 -11.98 -19.89
C GLY A 19 15.61 -11.41 -18.94
N ILE A 20 15.97 -10.40 -18.12
CA ILE A 20 15.04 -9.78 -17.18
C ILE A 20 14.03 -8.87 -17.90
N LEU A 21 14.52 -8.06 -18.84
CA LEU A 21 13.69 -7.07 -19.53
C LEU A 21 12.84 -7.65 -20.66
N ASN A 22 13.10 -8.92 -21.06
CA ASN A 22 12.44 -9.61 -22.18
C ASN A 22 12.46 -8.79 -23.48
N ARG A 23 13.56 -8.06 -23.70
CA ARG A 23 13.79 -7.26 -24.91
C ARG A 23 15.29 -7.10 -25.15
N PRO A 24 15.71 -6.79 -26.39
CA PRO A 24 17.08 -6.40 -26.67
C PRO A 24 17.50 -5.17 -25.85
N VAL A 25 18.73 -5.20 -25.35
CA VAL A 25 19.34 -4.11 -24.59
C VAL A 25 20.16 -3.26 -25.56
N ASN A 26 19.92 -1.94 -25.55
CA ASN A 26 20.65 -1.01 -26.39
C ASN A 26 21.77 -0.29 -25.60
N SER A 27 22.59 0.50 -26.30
CA SER A 27 23.71 1.23 -25.68
C SER A 27 23.26 2.20 -24.59
N THR A 28 22.09 2.81 -24.72
CA THR A 28 21.53 3.71 -23.68
C THR A 28 21.20 2.93 -22.42
N ASP A 29 20.60 1.74 -22.55
CA ASP A 29 20.28 0.89 -21.41
C ASP A 29 21.55 0.54 -20.62
N ILE A 30 22.61 0.13 -21.33
CA ILE A 30 23.91 -0.22 -20.73
C ILE A 30 24.51 0.99 -20.01
N GLN A 31 24.52 2.16 -20.65
CA GLN A 31 25.07 3.38 -20.07
C GLN A 31 24.32 3.79 -18.79
N GLU A 32 22.99 3.68 -18.79
CA GLU A 32 22.16 4.01 -17.63
C GLU A 32 22.39 3.04 -16.48
N VAL A 33 22.52 1.74 -16.75
CA VAL A 33 22.84 0.74 -15.71
C VAL A 33 24.22 0.95 -15.11
N ILE A 34 25.23 1.22 -15.94
CA ILE A 34 26.57 1.58 -15.47
C ILE A 34 26.47 2.85 -14.60
N GLN A 35 25.69 3.85 -15.02
CA GLN A 35 25.51 5.06 -14.24
C GLN A 35 24.84 4.76 -12.89
N ILE A 36 23.85 3.87 -12.82
CA ILE A 36 23.21 3.45 -11.56
C ILE A 36 24.24 2.78 -10.65
N TYR A 37 24.96 1.78 -11.19
CA TYR A 37 25.98 1.01 -10.46
C TYR A 37 27.09 1.93 -9.92
N GLU A 38 27.61 2.83 -10.74
CA GLU A 38 28.66 3.76 -10.33
C GLU A 38 28.10 4.88 -9.44
N SER A 39 27.04 5.59 -9.84
CA SER A 39 26.63 6.82 -9.14
C SER A 39 25.90 6.55 -7.83
N TYR A 40 25.04 5.53 -7.79
CA TYR A 40 24.26 5.20 -6.60
C TYR A 40 24.96 4.16 -5.72
N ARG A 41 26.04 3.54 -6.23
CA ARG A 41 26.80 2.48 -5.54
C ARG A 41 25.88 1.36 -5.04
N LEU A 42 24.83 1.07 -5.80
CA LEU A 42 23.94 -0.06 -5.52
C LEU A 42 24.61 -1.35 -5.99
N PRO A 43 24.61 -2.42 -5.17
CA PRO A 43 25.08 -3.73 -5.57
C PRO A 43 24.36 -4.26 -6.82
N ALA A 44 25.06 -5.08 -7.62
CA ALA A 44 24.52 -5.63 -8.86
C ALA A 44 23.22 -6.43 -8.65
N ASP A 45 23.15 -7.21 -7.56
CA ASP A 45 21.96 -7.99 -7.21
C ASP A 45 20.76 -7.09 -6.85
N VAL A 46 20.97 -5.99 -6.13
CA VAL A 46 19.93 -5.00 -5.81
C VAL A 46 19.38 -4.35 -7.08
N ILE A 47 20.26 -4.01 -8.04
CA ILE A 47 19.84 -3.47 -9.33
C ILE A 47 19.03 -4.51 -10.13
N ILE A 48 19.46 -5.77 -10.12
CA ILE A 48 18.72 -6.89 -10.73
C ILE A 48 17.32 -7.03 -10.10
N MET A 49 17.21 -6.97 -8.78
CA MET A 49 15.92 -7.03 -8.08
C MET A 49 15.00 -5.87 -8.49
N ALA A 50 15.53 -4.66 -8.61
CA ALA A 50 14.77 -3.51 -9.11
C ALA A 50 14.29 -3.72 -10.55
N MET A 51 15.14 -4.23 -11.45
CA MET A 51 14.75 -4.56 -12.83
C MET A 51 13.67 -5.64 -12.90
N GLN A 52 13.82 -6.72 -12.12
CA GLN A 52 12.85 -7.80 -12.04
C GLN A 52 11.50 -7.30 -11.53
N PHE A 53 11.52 -6.45 -10.50
CA PHE A 53 10.31 -5.81 -9.99
C PHE A 53 9.63 -4.96 -11.07
N CYS A 54 10.37 -4.07 -11.75
CA CYS A 54 9.81 -3.24 -12.82
C CYS A 54 9.25 -4.09 -13.97
N ALA A 55 10.00 -5.09 -14.43
CA ALA A 55 9.57 -6.00 -15.49
C ALA A 55 8.32 -6.80 -15.11
N GLY A 56 8.22 -7.27 -13.86
CA GLY A 56 7.04 -7.96 -13.32
C GLY A 56 5.78 -7.09 -13.28
N GLN A 57 5.94 -5.76 -13.23
CA GLN A 57 4.84 -4.78 -13.36
C GLN A 57 4.59 -4.35 -14.82
N GLY A 58 5.27 -4.96 -15.80
CA GLY A 58 5.16 -4.58 -17.22
C GLY A 58 5.96 -3.34 -17.61
N HIS A 59 6.89 -2.87 -16.77
CA HIS A 59 7.74 -1.71 -17.01
C HIS A 59 9.20 -2.12 -17.30
N SER A 60 9.55 -2.29 -18.59
CA SER A 60 10.91 -2.63 -19.03
C SER A 60 11.74 -1.44 -19.54
N ASP A 61 11.24 -0.22 -19.35
CA ASP A 61 11.92 1.02 -19.73
C ASP A 61 13.05 1.36 -18.73
N ILE A 62 14.25 1.64 -19.24
CA ILE A 62 15.42 1.85 -18.39
C ILE A 62 15.33 3.14 -17.56
N ARG A 63 14.63 4.18 -18.05
CA ARG A 63 14.43 5.42 -17.29
C ARG A 63 13.50 5.18 -16.11
N TYR A 64 12.49 4.31 -16.27
CA TYR A 64 11.64 3.88 -15.17
C TYR A 64 12.46 3.11 -14.12
N ILE A 65 13.26 2.13 -14.54
CA ILE A 65 14.16 1.37 -13.66
C ILE A 65 15.12 2.29 -12.92
N LYS A 66 15.70 3.28 -13.60
CA LYS A 66 16.57 4.30 -12.97
C LYS A 66 15.86 5.07 -11.87
N LYS A 67 14.60 5.48 -12.08
CA LYS A 67 13.81 6.15 -11.05
C LYS A 67 13.58 5.27 -9.83
N VAL A 68 13.31 3.98 -10.04
CA VAL A 68 13.16 3.01 -8.93
C VAL A 68 14.48 2.83 -8.19
N CYS A 69 15.59 2.65 -8.89
CA CYS A 69 16.92 2.55 -8.28
C CYS A 69 17.28 3.82 -7.50
N TYR A 70 16.99 5.00 -8.07
CA TYR A 70 17.21 6.27 -7.39
C TYR A 70 16.37 6.40 -6.11
N HIS A 71 15.11 5.98 -6.14
CA HIS A 71 14.24 5.96 -4.98
C HIS A 71 14.75 5.01 -3.89
N TRP A 72 15.22 3.82 -4.26
CA TRP A 72 15.83 2.86 -3.34
C TRP A 72 17.09 3.43 -2.70
N TYR A 73 17.97 4.03 -3.51
CA TYR A 73 19.15 4.75 -3.04
C TYR A 73 18.79 5.84 -2.02
N GLN A 74 17.81 6.70 -2.33
CA GLN A 74 17.36 7.76 -1.41
C GLN A 74 16.81 7.22 -0.08
N ARG A 75 16.27 6.00 -0.07
CA ARG A 75 15.75 5.32 1.12
C ARG A 75 16.78 4.46 1.85
N GLY A 76 18.02 4.40 1.36
CA GLY A 76 19.05 3.54 1.92
C GLY A 76 18.80 2.04 1.72
N ILE A 77 18.00 1.68 0.72
CA ILE A 77 17.78 0.30 0.27
C ILE A 77 18.95 -0.07 -0.64
N ASN A 78 20.07 -0.42 -0.02
CA ASN A 78 21.38 -0.58 -0.67
C ASN A 78 22.03 -1.95 -0.44
N ASP A 79 21.25 -2.92 0.04
CA ASP A 79 21.68 -4.31 0.18
C ASP A 79 20.50 -5.25 -0.12
N HIS A 80 20.83 -6.51 -0.40
CA HIS A 80 19.88 -7.56 -0.77
C HIS A 80 18.71 -7.67 0.21
N HIS A 81 19.02 -7.73 1.50
CA HIS A 81 18.03 -7.98 2.54
C HIS A 81 17.03 -6.83 2.64
N LYS A 82 17.51 -5.58 2.62
CA LYS A 82 16.61 -4.41 2.63
C LYS A 82 15.74 -4.35 1.38
N ALA A 83 16.29 -4.70 0.21
CA ALA A 83 15.54 -4.73 -1.04
C ALA A 83 14.43 -5.80 -0.99
N ASP A 84 14.76 -7.00 -0.52
CA ASP A 84 13.80 -8.10 -0.36
C ASP A 84 12.69 -7.72 0.63
N GLU A 85 13.06 -7.22 1.82
CA GLU A 85 12.11 -6.77 2.83
C GLU A 85 11.17 -5.68 2.27
N TYR A 86 11.72 -4.69 1.57
CA TYR A 86 10.96 -3.62 0.95
C TYR A 86 9.96 -4.16 -0.09
N LEU A 87 10.41 -5.06 -0.97
CA LEU A 87 9.56 -5.68 -1.99
C LEU A 87 8.46 -6.54 -1.36
N GLN A 88 8.74 -7.29 -0.30
CA GLN A 88 7.74 -8.06 0.44
C GLN A 88 6.68 -7.15 1.08
N GLN A 89 7.10 -6.04 1.71
CA GLN A 89 6.18 -5.06 2.28
C GLN A 89 5.32 -4.41 1.19
N LEU A 90 5.91 -4.05 0.05
CA LEU A 90 5.20 -3.50 -1.09
C LEU A 90 4.19 -4.49 -1.67
N ALA A 91 4.56 -5.75 -1.85
CA ALA A 91 3.67 -6.80 -2.33
C ALA A 91 2.49 -7.04 -1.38
N LYS A 92 2.75 -7.05 -0.06
CA LYS A 92 1.68 -7.11 0.97
C LYS A 92 0.74 -5.91 0.85
N ARG A 93 1.28 -4.70 0.71
CA ARG A 93 0.48 -3.48 0.54
C ARG A 93 -0.39 -3.54 -0.72
N MET A 94 0.18 -3.90 -1.87
CA MET A 94 -0.55 -4.02 -3.14
C MET A 94 -1.64 -5.11 -3.08
N SER A 95 -1.34 -6.24 -2.43
CA SER A 95 -2.32 -7.30 -2.22
C SER A 95 -3.47 -6.84 -1.33
N LEU A 96 -3.16 -6.17 -0.22
CA LEU A 96 -4.15 -5.61 0.69
C LEU A 96 -5.03 -4.58 -0.02
N GLU A 97 -4.43 -3.67 -0.78
CA GLU A 97 -5.13 -2.67 -1.59
C GLU A 97 -6.10 -3.31 -2.58
N GLY A 98 -5.65 -4.32 -3.33
CA GLY A 98 -6.49 -5.05 -4.28
C GLY A 98 -7.65 -5.79 -3.62
N GLN A 99 -7.43 -6.35 -2.43
CA GLN A 99 -8.48 -7.03 -1.66
C GLN A 99 -9.51 -6.03 -1.11
N ILE A 100 -9.09 -4.87 -0.62
CA ILE A 100 -10.00 -3.81 -0.17
C ILE A 100 -10.81 -3.28 -1.37
N LYS A 101 -10.15 -2.98 -2.49
CA LYS A 101 -10.86 -2.55 -3.72
C LYS A 101 -11.86 -3.61 -4.18
N ALA A 102 -11.54 -4.90 -4.08
CA ALA A 102 -12.47 -5.99 -4.40
C ALA A 102 -13.69 -5.96 -3.48
N LEU A 103 -13.45 -5.84 -2.18
CA LEU A 103 -14.48 -5.83 -1.14
C LEU A 103 -15.50 -4.71 -1.37
N PHE A 104 -15.04 -3.52 -1.73
CA PHE A 104 -15.90 -2.36 -2.00
C PHE A 104 -16.43 -2.27 -3.45
N GLY A 105 -16.21 -3.30 -4.28
CA GLY A 105 -16.65 -3.30 -5.68
C GLY A 105 -15.94 -2.25 -6.55
N ALA A 106 -14.78 -1.78 -6.11
CA ALA A 106 -13.97 -0.76 -6.76
C ALA A 106 -12.94 -1.33 -7.74
N ASN A 107 -12.82 -2.65 -7.91
CA ASN A 107 -11.89 -3.25 -8.87
C ASN A 107 -12.22 -2.94 -10.33
N GLN A 108 -13.47 -2.63 -10.64
CA GLN A 108 -13.96 -2.42 -12.01
C GLN A 108 -14.09 -0.93 -12.40
N ARG A 109 -13.72 -0.02 -11.49
CA ARG A 109 -13.80 1.43 -11.72
C ARG A 109 -12.59 2.14 -11.14
N GLN A 110 -12.29 3.32 -11.64
CA GLN A 110 -11.36 4.19 -10.96
C GLN A 110 -12.00 4.74 -9.68
N LEU A 111 -11.22 4.78 -8.60
CA LEU A 111 -11.59 5.48 -7.38
C LEU A 111 -11.55 6.98 -7.66
N ILE A 112 -12.52 7.72 -7.11
CA ILE A 112 -12.43 9.19 -7.12
C ILE A 112 -11.35 9.63 -6.11
N PRO A 113 -10.78 10.84 -6.23
CA PRO A 113 -9.66 11.28 -5.39
C PRO A 113 -9.87 11.07 -3.87
N ASN A 114 -11.07 11.39 -3.37
CA ASN A 114 -11.39 11.21 -1.95
C ASN A 114 -11.41 9.72 -1.53
N GLU A 115 -11.83 8.82 -2.41
CA GLU A 115 -11.82 7.38 -2.11
C GLU A 115 -10.40 6.82 -2.13
N GLN A 116 -9.55 7.30 -3.04
CA GLN A 116 -8.13 6.97 -3.06
C GLN A 116 -7.44 7.44 -1.78
N GLU A 117 -7.70 8.66 -1.31
CA GLU A 117 -7.16 9.17 -0.04
C GLU A 117 -7.65 8.34 1.17
N CYS A 118 -8.90 7.86 1.16
CA CYS A 118 -9.38 6.94 2.19
C CYS A 118 -8.56 5.64 2.16
N LEU A 119 -8.39 5.04 0.99
CA LEU A 119 -7.66 3.80 0.83
C LEU A 119 -6.18 3.93 1.25
N ASP A 120 -5.50 5.00 0.84
CA ASP A 120 -4.11 5.26 1.22
C ASP A 120 -3.96 5.34 2.74
N ARG A 121 -4.89 6.06 3.41
CA ARG A 121 -4.91 6.13 4.88
C ARG A 121 -5.16 4.76 5.51
N TRP A 122 -6.06 3.96 4.95
CA TRP A 122 -6.38 2.63 5.47
C TRP A 122 -5.18 1.70 5.40
N LEU A 123 -4.43 1.73 4.29
CA LEU A 123 -3.19 0.95 4.13
C LEU A 123 -2.12 1.36 5.15
N ASP A 124 -2.13 2.62 5.60
CA ASP A 124 -1.22 3.13 6.62
C ASP A 124 -1.69 2.83 8.06
N MET A 125 -2.93 2.37 8.27
CA MET A 125 -3.46 2.07 9.61
C MET A 125 -2.85 0.80 10.22
N GLY A 126 -2.28 -0.09 9.40
CA GLY A 126 -1.71 -1.36 9.84
C GLY A 126 -2.74 -2.40 10.26
N TYR A 127 -3.96 -2.33 9.70
CA TYR A 127 -5.00 -3.33 9.94
C TYR A 127 -4.87 -4.52 8.99
N ASP A 128 -5.25 -5.68 9.50
CA ASP A 128 -5.46 -6.89 8.69
C ASP A 128 -6.79 -6.86 7.95
N MET A 129 -6.90 -7.69 6.92
CA MET A 129 -8.09 -7.79 6.06
C MET A 129 -9.40 -8.02 6.82
N ASP A 130 -9.36 -8.72 7.95
CA ASP A 130 -10.57 -9.04 8.68
C ASP A 130 -11.20 -7.80 9.35
N VAL A 131 -10.39 -6.82 9.74
CA VAL A 131 -10.90 -5.51 10.22
C VAL A 131 -11.63 -4.79 9.10
N PHE A 132 -11.09 -4.80 7.89
CA PHE A 132 -11.74 -4.20 6.71
C PHE A 132 -13.05 -4.91 6.34
N ARG A 133 -13.10 -6.24 6.45
CA ARG A 133 -14.34 -7.01 6.28
C ARG A 133 -15.41 -6.63 7.29
N LEU A 134 -15.04 -6.50 8.57
CA LEU A 134 -15.98 -6.06 9.60
C LEU A 134 -16.49 -4.63 9.34
N ALA A 135 -15.62 -3.71 8.93
CA ALA A 135 -16.03 -2.35 8.57
C ALA A 135 -16.99 -2.35 7.37
N TYR A 136 -16.72 -3.19 6.36
CA TYR A 136 -17.58 -3.38 5.21
C TYR A 136 -18.96 -3.92 5.59
N GLU A 137 -19.02 -4.98 6.39
CA GLU A 137 -20.28 -5.59 6.84
C GLU A 137 -21.16 -4.57 7.55
N ARG A 138 -20.57 -3.78 8.46
CA ARG A 138 -21.29 -2.70 9.16
C ARG A 138 -21.77 -1.62 8.20
N THR A 139 -20.93 -1.26 7.25
CA THR A 139 -21.26 -0.27 6.22
C THR A 139 -22.45 -0.70 5.38
N VAL A 140 -22.46 -1.93 4.88
CA VAL A 140 -23.57 -2.47 4.07
C VAL A 140 -24.82 -2.62 4.92
N LYS A 141 -24.70 -3.13 6.16
CA LYS A 141 -25.84 -3.27 7.08
C LYS A 141 -26.52 -1.93 7.40
N HIS A 142 -25.74 -0.84 7.50
CA HIS A 142 -26.28 0.49 7.79
C HIS A 142 -26.79 1.22 6.55
N THR A 143 -25.96 1.29 5.50
CA THR A 143 -26.22 2.16 4.34
C THR A 143 -26.90 1.44 3.18
N GLY A 144 -27.01 0.11 3.25
CA GLY A 144 -27.51 -0.74 2.16
C GLY A 144 -26.55 -0.89 0.98
N LYS A 145 -25.35 -0.30 1.03
CA LYS A 145 -24.37 -0.28 -0.06
C LYS A 145 -22.92 -0.22 0.47
N PRO A 146 -21.90 -0.53 -0.35
CA PRO A 146 -20.50 -0.45 0.07
C PRO A 146 -19.97 1.00 0.05
N ALA A 147 -20.50 1.85 0.94
CA ALA A 147 -20.15 3.27 1.01
C ALA A 147 -18.78 3.51 1.66
N ILE A 148 -17.74 3.74 0.83
CA ILE A 148 -16.36 4.01 1.30
C ILE A 148 -16.30 5.13 2.34
N ALA A 149 -17.05 6.21 2.15
CA ALA A 149 -17.11 7.32 3.11
C ALA A 149 -17.60 6.87 4.51
N TYR A 150 -18.56 5.96 4.58
CA TYR A 150 -19.10 5.45 5.85
C TYR A 150 -18.11 4.45 6.49
N ALA A 151 -17.53 3.54 5.70
CA ALA A 151 -16.47 2.64 6.18
C ALA A 151 -15.27 3.41 6.74
N ASN A 152 -14.91 4.53 6.10
CA ASN A 152 -13.83 5.39 6.55
C ASN A 152 -14.08 5.93 7.97
N ARG A 153 -15.32 6.32 8.28
CA ARG A 153 -15.71 6.79 9.62
C ARG A 153 -15.57 5.69 10.67
N ILE A 154 -16.02 4.47 10.33
CA ILE A 154 -15.86 3.29 11.21
C ILE A 154 -14.38 3.04 11.53
N LEU A 155 -13.54 2.98 10.49
CA LEU A 155 -12.11 2.68 10.62
C LEU A 155 -11.37 3.78 11.40
N GLN A 156 -11.72 5.05 11.18
CA GLN A 156 -11.19 6.16 11.97
C GLN A 156 -11.62 6.08 13.44
N ASN A 157 -12.88 5.70 13.72
CA ASN A 157 -13.35 5.53 15.10
C ASN A 157 -12.52 4.49 15.84
N TRP A 158 -12.31 3.34 15.21
CA TRP A 158 -11.50 2.26 15.77
C TRP A 158 -10.05 2.69 15.98
N LYS A 159 -9.49 3.44 15.02
CA LYS A 159 -8.11 3.93 15.14
C LYS A 159 -7.97 4.91 16.31
N GLN A 160 -8.92 5.83 16.49
CA GLN A 160 -8.96 6.78 17.60
C GLN A 160 -9.12 6.09 18.95
N LYS A 161 -9.92 5.02 19.02
CA LYS A 161 -10.08 4.18 20.21
C LYS A 161 -8.89 3.23 20.47
N GLY A 162 -7.91 3.21 19.57
CA GLY A 162 -6.72 2.37 19.68
C GLY A 162 -6.95 0.90 19.39
N TYR A 163 -8.09 0.52 18.80
CA TYR A 163 -8.36 -0.86 18.42
C TYR A 163 -7.49 -1.24 17.23
N ARG A 164 -6.68 -2.29 17.36
CA ARG A 164 -5.75 -2.75 16.32
C ARG A 164 -6.16 -4.07 15.69
N THR A 165 -6.84 -4.90 16.46
CA THR A 165 -7.25 -6.24 16.05
C THR A 165 -8.77 -6.38 16.06
N LEU A 166 -9.28 -7.43 15.40
CA LEU A 166 -10.68 -7.81 15.54
C LEU A 166 -11.09 -8.03 17.00
N GLN A 167 -10.21 -8.63 17.79
CA GLN A 167 -10.47 -8.90 19.19
C GLN A 167 -10.60 -7.59 19.98
N ASP A 168 -9.77 -6.59 19.71
CA ASP A 168 -9.89 -5.27 20.35
C ASP A 168 -11.22 -4.62 20.02
N ILE A 169 -11.68 -4.73 18.77
CA ILE A 169 -12.97 -4.18 18.34
C ILE A 169 -14.12 -4.92 19.03
N GLN A 170 -14.07 -6.25 19.10
CA GLN A 170 -15.13 -7.06 19.71
C GLN A 170 -15.20 -6.89 21.24
N THR A 171 -14.07 -6.69 21.91
CA THR A 171 -14.00 -6.57 23.38
C THR A 171 -14.11 -5.12 23.86
N GLY A 172 -13.54 -4.19 23.10
CA GLY A 172 -13.50 -2.77 23.44
C GLY A 172 -14.79 -2.06 23.08
N GLU A 173 -15.53 -2.54 22.08
CA GLU A 173 -16.90 -2.10 21.92
C GLU A 173 -17.77 -2.80 22.96
N PRO A 174 -18.55 -2.05 23.76
CA PRO A 174 -19.37 -2.65 24.79
C PRO A 174 -20.35 -3.64 24.16
N GLU A 175 -20.24 -4.92 24.52
CA GLU A 175 -21.36 -5.85 24.45
C GLU A 175 -22.46 -5.27 25.34
N ARG A 176 -23.47 -4.61 24.76
CA ARG A 176 -24.73 -4.43 25.47
C ARG A 176 -25.51 -5.74 25.44
N GLY A 177 -25.05 -6.71 26.22
CA GLY A 177 -25.81 -7.87 26.61
C GLY A 177 -26.78 -7.53 27.75
N SER A 178 -28.08 -7.64 27.48
CA SER A 178 -29.14 -8.03 28.41
C SER A 178 -29.35 -7.23 29.72
N SER A 179 -30.29 -6.28 29.68
CA SER A 179 -31.35 -6.23 30.70
C SER A 179 -32.62 -5.52 30.21
N ASN A 180 -33.72 -6.29 30.19
CA ASN A 180 -35.14 -5.94 30.09
C ASN A 180 -35.79 -5.65 28.72
N ALA A 181 -36.16 -6.75 28.06
CA ALA A 181 -37.48 -7.05 27.51
C ALA A 181 -38.39 -5.90 27.03
N SER A 182 -38.28 -5.54 25.74
CA SER A 182 -39.45 -5.37 24.87
C SER A 182 -39.04 -5.33 23.39
N LYS A 183 -39.54 -6.31 22.62
CA LYS A 183 -39.73 -6.36 21.15
C LYS A 183 -39.00 -5.32 20.27
N GLY A 184 -38.09 -5.81 19.42
CA GLY A 184 -37.84 -5.21 18.09
C GLY A 184 -36.37 -4.87 17.79
N ARG A 185 -35.81 -5.57 16.79
CA ARG A 185 -34.59 -5.26 16.01
C ARG A 185 -33.31 -4.93 16.82
N ALA A 186 -32.34 -5.85 16.73
CA ALA A 186 -30.95 -5.61 17.11
C ALA A 186 -30.38 -4.38 16.35
N SER A 187 -30.51 -3.20 16.96
CA SER A 187 -29.86 -1.98 16.53
C SER A 187 -28.63 -1.83 17.41
N TYR A 188 -27.45 -1.95 16.79
CA TYR A 188 -26.27 -1.29 17.31
C TYR A 188 -26.65 0.16 17.64
N ASP A 189 -26.09 0.73 18.72
CA ASP A 189 -26.26 2.13 19.07
C ASP A 189 -25.45 3.01 18.11
N LEU A 190 -25.87 2.97 16.85
CA LEU A 190 -25.36 3.71 15.71
C LEU A 190 -25.68 5.19 15.84
N ASP A 191 -26.73 5.53 16.60
CA ASP A 191 -27.04 6.90 17.01
C ASP A 191 -25.94 7.50 17.87
N SER A 192 -25.19 6.69 18.63
CA SER A 192 -24.04 7.17 19.41
C SER A 192 -22.79 7.36 18.55
N LEU A 193 -22.62 6.56 17.48
CA LEU A 193 -21.58 6.82 16.48
C LEU A 193 -21.91 8.07 15.68
N ASP A 194 -23.13 8.20 15.14
CA ASP A 194 -23.56 9.36 14.38
C ASP A 194 -23.51 10.64 15.24
N ARG A 195 -24.00 10.62 16.50
CA ARG A 195 -23.89 11.77 17.42
C ARG A 195 -22.46 12.12 17.80
N PHE A 196 -21.61 11.13 18.07
CA PHE A 196 -20.18 11.39 18.34
C PHE A 196 -19.52 12.08 17.13
N TRP A 197 -19.88 11.69 15.91
CA TRP A 197 -19.31 12.24 14.69
C TRP A 197 -19.89 13.61 14.28
N ASP A 198 -21.10 13.97 14.71
CA ASP A 198 -21.63 15.33 14.59
C ASP A 198 -20.80 16.35 15.42
N GLU A 199 -20.06 15.88 16.42
CA GLU A 199 -19.22 16.68 17.32
C GLU A 199 -17.73 16.71 16.92
N VAL A 200 -17.28 15.85 15.98
CA VAL A 200 -15.88 15.79 15.55
C VAL A 200 -15.65 16.71 14.34
N PRO A 201 -14.71 17.67 14.42
CA PRO A 201 -14.39 18.56 13.29
C PRO A 201 -13.97 17.78 12.05
N ASP A 202 -14.39 18.26 10.86
CA ASP A 202 -13.96 17.69 9.59
C ASP A 202 -12.43 17.61 9.54
N TYR A 203 -11.92 16.38 9.37
CA TYR A 203 -10.49 16.12 9.40
C TYR A 203 -9.84 16.86 8.21
N PRO A 204 -8.80 17.69 8.43
CA PRO A 204 -8.18 18.39 7.32
C PRO A 204 -7.56 17.37 6.37
N ALA A 205 -7.98 17.40 5.09
CA ALA A 205 -7.29 16.73 4.01
C ALA A 205 -5.81 17.11 4.10
N LYS A 206 -4.90 16.12 4.11
CA LYS A 206 -3.47 16.42 4.22
C LYS A 206 -3.11 17.38 3.08
N GLY A 207 -2.66 18.57 3.46
CA GLY A 207 -2.30 19.64 2.55
C GLY A 207 -1.37 19.12 1.45
N GLY A 208 -1.78 19.37 0.20
CA GLY A 208 -0.89 19.23 -0.94
C GLY A 208 0.24 20.25 -0.89
N ASN A 209 1.40 19.81 -1.37
CA ASN A 209 2.54 20.59 -1.87
C ASN A 209 3.03 21.78 -1.07
N GLU A 210 4.16 21.57 -0.37
CA GLU A 210 5.28 22.52 -0.18
C GLU A 210 6.54 21.62 0.01
N LEU A 211 7.64 21.64 -0.74
CA LEU A 211 8.24 22.52 -1.76
C LEU A 211 9.02 21.68 -2.79
#